data_AF-A0A7S4W9D4-F1
#
_entry.id   AF-A0A7S4W9D4-F1
#
_cell.length_a   1.000
_cell.length_b   1.000
_cell.length_c   1.000
_cell.angle_alpha   90.00
_cell.angle_beta   90.00
_cell.angle_gamma   90.00
#
_symmetry.space_group_name_H-M   'P 1'
#
loop_
_entity.id
_entity.type
_entity.pdbx_description
1 polymer ?
#
loop_
_entity_poly.entity_id
_entity_poly.type
_entity_poly.pdbx_seq_one_letter_code
_entity_poly.pdbx_strand_id
1 'polypeptide(L)'
;MAETPPAKKAKTGDGEEAKEEEPAKELETNAPADKAPRIKADVSFYPEDTTMNVMPAAFGTLLMPLTDGGLQYLLAGARANVGLKSGRYMFEVQIVEAQNPAEEPSARHKAPLPRNQLRVGFAAAGASLFLGEGEERAVSFDTDGTFTRGGKKEGEARKFGSGDVLAVVLNLDAGSENASTVSLFKNGERACQPQPLPDSLKGEPLFPAVTFKNVSVHYNFGPNPIKALPFTCRMVKDASAKDATVATQAEKAKDGRHEVLFPAVLPDEGGFDWLDLFLEKNKGYTELSDRAILSWAERSGLTRPRGYAVRSSNDRPEMGFGISMMDDGSIRRALHAVAPAQPRNYVIMEVKANLLKDERKDSLARWASSGFKRSAAVLVGEPPPPLKKRCQDLLLKAKQEVVTAEWKAEKVKEQKKKLLEKRQRQLERERKKAERAAKRKQEELKRKAEAAEAAAQAGEPAPEETKEEEKEEEEEEEGEPAPEE
;
A
#
# COMPACT_ATOMS: atom_id res chain seq x y z
N MET A 1 -39.81 -47.90 -54.37
CA MET A 1 -39.72 -48.67 -53.12
C MET A 1 -39.71 -47.67 -51.97
N ALA A 2 -40.59 -47.94 -51.00
CA ALA A 2 -40.63 -47.41 -49.63
C ALA A 2 -40.84 -45.90 -49.43
N GLU A 3 -42.12 -45.53 -49.30
CA GLU A 3 -42.58 -44.59 -48.27
C GLU A 3 -42.19 -45.10 -46.87
N THR A 4 -41.88 -44.19 -45.95
CA THR A 4 -42.00 -44.41 -44.49
C THR A 4 -42.25 -43.06 -43.78
N PRO A 5 -43.07 -43.02 -42.71
CA PRO A 5 -43.92 -41.88 -42.33
C PRO A 5 -43.33 -40.89 -41.29
N PRO A 6 -44.08 -39.85 -40.84
CA PRO A 6 -43.54 -38.64 -40.22
C PRO A 6 -43.29 -38.77 -38.71
N ALA A 7 -42.25 -38.10 -38.22
CA ALA A 7 -42.03 -37.89 -36.79
C ALA A 7 -42.77 -36.64 -36.29
N LYS A 8 -43.39 -36.81 -35.13
CA LYS A 8 -44.35 -35.92 -34.47
C LYS A 8 -43.72 -34.62 -33.93
N LYS A 9 -44.57 -33.58 -33.95
CA LYS A 9 -44.52 -32.32 -33.20
C LYS A 9 -43.86 -32.44 -31.81
N ALA A 10 -42.89 -31.57 -31.54
CA ALA A 10 -42.70 -30.99 -30.21
C ALA A 10 -43.11 -29.50 -30.28
N LYS A 11 -43.97 -29.14 -29.32
CA LYS A 11 -44.67 -27.87 -29.17
C LYS A 11 -43.72 -26.83 -28.54
N THR A 12 -43.77 -25.62 -29.09
CA THR A 12 -43.58 -24.31 -28.45
C THR A 12 -43.50 -24.30 -26.91
N GLY A 13 -42.43 -23.72 -26.39
CA GLY A 13 -42.32 -23.16 -25.05
C GLY A 13 -41.63 -21.80 -25.16
N ASP A 14 -42.38 -20.77 -24.75
CA ASP A 14 -42.08 -19.36 -24.51
C ASP A 14 -40.79 -18.72 -25.03
N GLY A 15 -40.96 -17.79 -25.97
CA GLY A 15 -40.03 -16.70 -26.19
C GLY A 15 -40.11 -15.75 -25.00
N GLU A 16 -39.12 -15.85 -24.13
CA GLU A 16 -38.81 -14.79 -23.16
C GLU A 16 -38.20 -13.64 -23.98
N GLU A 17 -39.02 -12.63 -24.29
CA GLU A 17 -38.53 -11.34 -24.77
C GLU A 17 -37.54 -10.82 -23.72
N ALA A 18 -36.25 -10.89 -24.08
CA ALA A 18 -35.19 -10.21 -23.37
C ALA A 18 -35.58 -8.73 -23.32
N LYS A 19 -36.03 -8.27 -22.14
CA LYS A 19 -36.08 -6.84 -21.83
C LYS A 19 -34.70 -6.28 -22.11
N GLU A 20 -34.58 -5.49 -23.17
CA GLU A 20 -33.49 -4.53 -23.30
C GLU A 20 -33.50 -3.69 -22.02
N GLU A 21 -32.51 -3.91 -21.14
CA GLU A 21 -32.24 -3.02 -20.03
C GLU A 21 -32.03 -1.62 -20.60
N GLU A 22 -32.91 -0.68 -20.25
CA GLU A 22 -32.69 0.72 -20.56
C GLU A 22 -31.28 1.11 -20.09
N PRO A 23 -30.47 1.77 -20.93
CA PRO A 23 -29.11 2.14 -20.55
C PRO A 23 -29.18 2.96 -19.27
N ALA A 24 -28.49 2.47 -18.22
CA ALA A 24 -28.44 3.12 -16.92
C ALA A 24 -28.14 4.62 -17.11
N LYS A 25 -29.04 5.47 -16.61
CA LYS A 25 -28.94 6.93 -16.77
C LYS A 25 -27.60 7.44 -16.26
N GLU A 26 -26.89 8.20 -17.08
CA GLU A 26 -25.61 8.81 -16.72
C GLU A 26 -25.78 9.74 -15.49
N LEU A 27 -24.92 9.57 -14.48
CA LEU A 27 -25.01 10.25 -13.18
C LEU A 27 -24.38 11.64 -13.19
N GLU A 28 -23.51 11.92 -14.16
CA GLU A 28 -22.92 13.24 -14.35
C GLU A 28 -23.64 14.03 -15.44
N THR A 29 -23.87 15.31 -15.19
CA THR A 29 -24.50 16.23 -16.16
C THR A 29 -23.46 16.96 -16.99
N ASN A 30 -23.83 17.59 -18.11
CA ASN A 30 -22.89 18.41 -18.87
C ASN A 30 -22.33 19.58 -18.03
N ALA A 31 -21.01 19.78 -18.08
CA ALA A 31 -20.39 20.96 -17.46
C ALA A 31 -20.96 22.23 -18.12
N PRO A 32 -21.38 23.24 -17.32
CA PRO A 32 -21.90 24.48 -17.88
C PRO A 32 -20.83 25.23 -18.65
N ALA A 33 -21.23 26.18 -19.50
CA ALA A 33 -20.29 27.12 -20.09
C ALA A 33 -19.61 27.93 -18.98
N ASP A 34 -18.27 27.93 -18.96
CA ASP A 34 -17.49 28.68 -17.99
C ASP A 34 -16.60 29.67 -18.73
N LYS A 35 -16.75 30.96 -18.43
CA LYS A 35 -15.98 32.06 -19.02
C LYS A 35 -14.87 32.56 -18.08
N ALA A 36 -14.67 31.91 -16.93
CA ALA A 36 -13.64 32.29 -15.99
C ALA A 36 -12.23 32.18 -16.62
N PRO A 37 -11.27 33.03 -16.20
CA PRO A 37 -9.89 32.92 -16.63
C PRO A 37 -9.33 31.53 -16.37
N ARG A 38 -8.62 30.97 -17.35
CA ARG A 38 -7.96 29.67 -17.24
C ARG A 38 -6.62 29.78 -16.52
N ILE A 39 -6.16 28.66 -15.98
CA ILE A 39 -4.77 28.54 -15.52
C ILE A 39 -3.81 28.91 -16.67
N LYS A 40 -2.70 29.56 -16.33
CA LYS A 40 -1.64 29.89 -17.29
C LYS A 40 -0.50 28.87 -17.32
N ALA A 41 -0.40 28.06 -16.26
CA ALA A 41 0.64 27.04 -16.16
C ALA A 41 0.35 25.89 -17.12
N ASP A 42 1.40 25.36 -17.75
CA ASP A 42 1.30 24.12 -18.49
C ASP A 42 1.21 22.94 -17.51
N VAL A 43 0.26 22.04 -17.74
CA VAL A 43 0.02 20.89 -16.86
C VAL A 43 0.97 19.78 -17.26
N SER A 44 1.85 19.40 -16.34
CA SER A 44 2.92 18.43 -16.58
C SER A 44 3.33 17.73 -15.29
N PHE A 45 4.10 16.66 -15.42
CA PHE A 45 4.78 16.04 -14.29
C PHE A 45 6.15 16.71 -14.11
N TYR A 46 6.34 17.42 -13.00
CA TYR A 46 7.65 17.97 -12.68
C TYR A 46 8.59 16.86 -12.24
N PRO A 47 9.89 16.93 -12.62
CA PRO A 47 10.87 15.94 -12.18
C PRO A 47 10.82 15.72 -10.67
N GLU A 48 10.76 16.78 -9.86
CA GLU A 48 10.70 16.70 -8.39
C GLU A 48 9.51 15.88 -7.86
N ASP A 49 8.42 15.80 -8.64
CA ASP A 49 7.22 15.03 -8.35
C ASP A 49 7.15 13.70 -9.12
N THR A 50 8.29 13.20 -9.59
CA THR A 50 8.44 11.83 -10.11
C THR A 50 9.46 11.02 -9.31
N THR A 51 9.34 9.71 -9.31
CA THR A 51 10.47 8.85 -8.92
C THR A 51 11.57 8.88 -9.97
N MET A 52 12.79 8.51 -9.55
CA MET A 52 13.98 8.56 -10.40
C MET A 52 13.96 7.58 -11.58
N ASN A 53 13.16 6.53 -11.51
CA ASN A 53 13.00 5.59 -12.61
C ASN A 53 11.95 6.04 -13.62
N VAL A 54 11.31 7.20 -13.47
CA VAL A 54 10.43 7.77 -14.49
C VAL A 54 11.27 8.51 -15.52
N MET A 55 11.16 8.10 -16.78
CA MET A 55 11.72 8.78 -17.94
C MET A 55 10.58 9.40 -18.74
N PRO A 56 10.33 10.71 -18.61
CA PRO A 56 9.43 11.39 -19.53
C PRO A 56 10.08 11.40 -20.92
N ALA A 57 9.27 11.14 -21.96
CA ALA A 57 9.74 11.32 -23.32
C ALA A 57 10.14 12.78 -23.56
N ALA A 58 11.18 13.01 -24.36
CA ALA A 58 11.64 14.36 -24.69
C ALA A 58 10.56 15.19 -25.42
N PHE A 59 9.65 14.51 -26.12
CA PHE A 59 8.51 15.10 -26.80
C PHE A 59 7.25 14.30 -26.51
N GLY A 60 6.12 15.00 -26.40
CA GLY A 60 4.82 14.39 -26.14
C GLY A 60 4.56 14.14 -24.65
N THR A 61 3.63 13.23 -24.39
CA THR A 61 3.08 12.99 -23.05
C THR A 61 3.22 11.53 -22.63
N LEU A 62 4.38 10.93 -22.92
CA LEU A 62 4.69 9.54 -22.59
C LEU A 62 5.61 9.47 -21.36
N LEU A 63 5.25 8.62 -20.40
CA LEU A 63 6.08 8.23 -19.27
C LEU A 63 6.51 6.77 -19.42
N MET A 64 7.82 6.52 -19.31
CA MET A 64 8.39 5.17 -19.36
C MET A 64 9.14 4.88 -18.06
N PRO A 65 8.99 3.67 -17.48
CA PRO A 65 9.79 3.27 -16.34
C PRO A 65 11.14 2.73 -16.83
N LEU A 66 12.23 3.07 -16.14
CA LEU A 66 13.50 2.36 -16.29
C LEU A 66 13.36 0.94 -15.76
N THR A 67 13.83 -0.03 -16.53
CA THR A 67 13.79 -1.46 -16.19
C THR A 67 15.17 -2.03 -15.88
N ASP A 68 16.23 -1.40 -16.39
CA ASP A 68 17.63 -1.84 -16.23
C ASP A 68 18.11 -1.85 -14.78
N GLY A 69 19.10 -2.69 -14.50
CA GLY A 69 19.79 -2.74 -13.20
C GLY A 69 18.88 -3.10 -12.02
N GLY A 70 17.79 -3.83 -12.25
CA GLY A 70 16.82 -4.19 -11.21
C GLY A 70 15.70 -3.16 -11.00
N LEU A 71 15.71 -2.03 -11.71
CA LEU A 71 14.64 -1.02 -11.62
C LEU A 71 13.26 -1.56 -12.06
N GLN A 72 13.23 -2.64 -12.85
CA GLN A 72 12.01 -3.39 -13.21
C GLN A 72 11.21 -3.91 -12.01
N TYR A 73 11.84 -4.05 -10.84
CA TYR A 73 11.18 -4.50 -9.62
C TYR A 73 10.53 -3.37 -8.82
N LEU A 74 10.89 -2.11 -9.12
CA LEU A 74 10.45 -0.94 -8.40
C LEU A 74 9.24 -0.25 -9.04
N LEU A 75 8.39 0.32 -8.20
CA LEU A 75 7.31 1.21 -8.64
C LEU A 75 7.88 2.50 -9.19
N ALA A 76 7.38 2.94 -10.34
CA ALA A 76 7.52 4.30 -10.83
C ALA A 76 6.29 5.12 -10.41
N GLY A 77 6.46 6.39 -10.07
CA GLY A 77 5.38 7.25 -9.61
C GLY A 77 5.54 8.69 -10.10
N ALA A 78 4.43 9.35 -10.42
CA ALA A 78 4.41 10.74 -10.86
C ALA A 78 3.14 11.45 -10.37
N ARG A 79 3.28 12.72 -9.97
CA ARG A 79 2.18 13.63 -9.61
C ARG A 79 2.29 14.93 -10.41
N ALA A 80 1.17 15.37 -10.98
CA ALA A 80 1.14 16.56 -11.81
C ALA A 80 1.32 17.83 -10.99
N ASN A 81 1.75 18.91 -11.63
CA ASN A 81 1.96 20.21 -11.01
C ASN A 81 0.66 20.99 -10.73
N VAL A 82 -0.47 20.65 -11.36
CA VAL A 82 -1.74 21.37 -11.16
C VAL A 82 -2.70 20.52 -10.33
N GLY A 83 -3.16 21.07 -9.22
CA GLY A 83 -4.11 20.45 -8.31
C GLY A 83 -5.45 21.17 -8.37
N LEU A 84 -6.53 20.41 -8.25
CA LEU A 84 -7.91 20.89 -8.31
C LEU A 84 -8.48 21.05 -6.91
N LYS A 85 -9.20 22.15 -6.66
CA LYS A 85 -9.82 22.49 -5.36
C LYS A 85 -11.33 22.54 -5.41
N SER A 86 -11.90 22.76 -6.59
CA SER A 86 -13.34 22.86 -6.82
C SER A 86 -13.69 22.51 -8.26
N GLY A 87 -14.98 22.39 -8.55
CA GLY A 87 -15.49 22.09 -9.88
C GLY A 87 -15.30 20.63 -10.29
N ARG A 88 -15.69 20.29 -11.51
CA ARG A 88 -15.61 18.93 -12.06
C ARG A 88 -14.70 18.89 -13.27
N TYR A 89 -13.64 18.09 -13.16
CA TYR A 89 -12.57 18.02 -14.15
C TYR A 89 -12.09 16.57 -14.34
N MET A 90 -11.40 16.32 -15.44
CA MET A 90 -10.82 15.01 -15.75
C MET A 90 -9.42 15.10 -16.32
N PHE A 91 -8.67 14.01 -16.20
CA PHE A 91 -7.50 13.74 -17.03
C PHE A 91 -7.57 12.32 -17.56
N GLU A 92 -6.81 12.06 -18.62
CA GLU A 92 -6.74 10.74 -19.23
C GLU A 92 -5.36 10.14 -19.12
N VAL A 93 -5.32 8.81 -19.07
CA VAL A 93 -4.12 8.01 -19.26
C VAL A 93 -4.42 6.83 -20.17
N GLN A 94 -3.44 6.40 -20.96
CA GLN A 94 -3.52 5.22 -21.80
C GLN A 94 -2.30 4.35 -21.54
N ILE A 95 -2.51 3.05 -21.31
CA ILE A 95 -1.42 2.09 -21.25
C ILE A 95 -1.00 1.78 -22.69
N VAL A 96 0.15 2.29 -23.11
CA VAL A 96 0.65 2.14 -24.49
C VAL A 96 1.32 0.78 -24.67
N GLU A 97 2.06 0.35 -23.66
CA GLU A 97 2.88 -0.85 -23.71
C GLU A 97 2.94 -1.50 -22.33
N ALA A 98 2.89 -2.83 -22.30
CA ALA A 98 3.26 -3.62 -21.14
C ALA A 98 4.57 -4.34 -21.44
N GLN A 99 5.62 -3.94 -20.73
CA GLN A 99 6.95 -4.50 -20.88
C GLN A 99 7.01 -5.85 -20.14
N ASN A 100 7.75 -6.81 -20.68
CA ASN A 100 8.05 -8.06 -19.98
C ASN A 100 9.57 -8.21 -19.84
N PRO A 101 10.20 -7.44 -18.94
CA PRO A 101 11.63 -7.55 -18.71
C PRO A 101 12.01 -8.96 -18.29
N ALA A 102 13.22 -9.40 -18.68
CA ALA A 102 13.71 -10.73 -18.33
C ALA A 102 13.80 -10.87 -16.80
N GLU A 103 13.21 -11.95 -16.27
CA GLU A 103 13.43 -12.34 -14.89
C GLU A 103 14.65 -13.25 -14.81
N GLU A 104 15.38 -13.14 -13.70
CA GLU A 104 16.52 -14.03 -13.43
C GLU A 104 16.00 -15.43 -13.05
N PRO A 105 16.29 -16.49 -13.84
CA PRO A 105 15.80 -17.84 -13.55
C PRO A 105 16.34 -18.41 -12.23
N SER A 106 17.50 -17.93 -11.79
CA SER A 106 18.19 -18.32 -10.56
C SER A 106 17.81 -17.52 -9.32
N ALA A 107 16.87 -16.56 -9.43
CA ALA A 107 16.43 -15.77 -8.29
C ALA A 107 15.89 -16.69 -7.18
N ARG A 108 16.41 -16.54 -5.96
CA ARG A 108 16.00 -17.37 -4.81
C ARG A 108 14.58 -17.05 -4.34
N HIS A 109 14.10 -15.84 -4.64
CA HIS A 109 12.77 -15.36 -4.29
C HIS A 109 12.04 -14.86 -5.54
N LYS A 110 10.73 -15.13 -5.59
CA LYS A 110 9.88 -14.66 -6.68
C LYS A 110 9.70 -13.15 -6.60
N ALA A 111 9.73 -12.50 -7.76
CA ALA A 111 9.43 -11.09 -7.88
C ALA A 111 7.98 -10.78 -7.43
N PRO A 112 7.71 -9.58 -6.89
CA PRO A 112 6.36 -9.19 -6.49
C PRO A 112 5.41 -9.14 -7.69
N LEU A 113 4.24 -9.78 -7.55
CA LEU A 113 3.12 -9.67 -8.47
C LEU A 113 2.20 -8.50 -8.07
N PRO A 114 1.50 -7.87 -9.03
CA PRO A 114 1.59 -8.08 -10.48
C PRO A 114 2.89 -7.52 -11.10
N ARG A 115 3.38 -8.15 -12.19
CA ARG A 115 4.58 -7.72 -12.90
C ARG A 115 4.39 -6.37 -13.59
N ASN A 116 3.23 -6.21 -14.21
CA ASN A 116 2.84 -5.02 -14.96
C ASN A 116 1.62 -4.45 -14.26
N GLN A 117 1.68 -3.19 -13.87
CA GLN A 117 0.57 -2.53 -13.18
C GLN A 117 0.56 -1.04 -13.45
N LEU A 118 -0.64 -0.50 -13.45
CA LEU A 118 -0.92 0.93 -13.40
C LEU A 118 -1.93 1.16 -12.26
N ARG A 119 -1.67 2.19 -11.47
CA ARG A 119 -2.60 2.82 -10.55
C ARG A 119 -2.75 4.27 -11.00
N VAL A 120 -3.98 4.71 -11.18
CA VAL A 120 -4.30 6.06 -11.66
C VAL A 120 -5.32 6.71 -10.73
N GLY A 121 -5.11 7.98 -10.41
CA GLY A 121 -6.06 8.71 -9.59
C GLY A 121 -5.56 10.10 -9.21
N PHE A 122 -5.82 10.47 -7.96
CA PHE A 122 -5.49 11.79 -7.44
C PHE A 122 -4.81 11.68 -6.08
N ALA A 123 -3.87 12.57 -5.82
CA ALA A 123 -3.13 12.64 -4.56
C ALA A 123 -3.02 14.09 -4.07
N ALA A 124 -3.02 14.28 -2.75
CA ALA A 124 -2.78 15.58 -2.15
C ALA A 124 -1.31 16.02 -2.31
N ALA A 125 -1.03 17.31 -2.10
CA ALA A 125 0.34 17.81 -2.09
C ALA A 125 1.18 17.12 -1.00
N GLY A 126 2.35 16.62 -1.39
CA GLY A 126 3.28 15.94 -0.48
C GLY A 126 2.89 14.51 -0.07
N ALA A 127 1.81 13.93 -0.62
CA ALA A 127 1.53 12.50 -0.50
C ALA A 127 2.63 11.65 -1.15
N SER A 128 2.69 10.36 -0.83
CA SER A 128 3.48 9.37 -1.57
C SER A 128 3.25 9.46 -3.08
N LEU A 129 4.31 9.26 -3.87
CA LEU A 129 4.21 9.04 -5.32
C LEU A 129 3.74 7.62 -5.67
N PHE A 130 3.65 6.72 -4.68
CA PHE A 130 3.08 5.39 -4.80
C PHE A 130 1.66 5.41 -4.23
N LEU A 131 0.69 5.43 -5.15
CA LEU A 131 -0.74 5.33 -4.86
C LEU A 131 -1.10 3.91 -4.41
N GLY A 132 -2.19 3.76 -3.67
CA GLY A 132 -2.73 2.47 -3.24
C GLY A 132 -2.70 2.29 -1.73
N GLU A 133 -2.58 1.03 -1.30
CA GLU A 133 -2.65 0.66 0.12
C GLU A 133 -1.57 1.39 0.96
N GLY A 134 -1.94 1.83 2.15
CA GLY A 134 -1.07 2.56 3.08
C GLY A 134 -0.89 4.05 2.79
N GLU A 135 -1.37 4.56 1.64
CA GLU A 135 -1.38 6.01 1.36
C GLU A 135 -2.79 6.58 1.59
N GLU A 136 -2.95 7.31 2.70
CA GLU A 136 -4.23 7.88 3.12
C GLU A 136 -4.57 9.22 2.46
N ARG A 137 -3.57 9.90 1.89
CA ARG A 137 -3.71 11.19 1.19
C ARG A 137 -3.73 11.01 -0.32
N ALA A 138 -4.28 9.89 -0.79
CA ALA A 138 -4.55 9.64 -2.19
C ALA A 138 -5.76 8.72 -2.40
N VAL A 139 -6.26 8.72 -3.64
CA VAL A 139 -7.25 7.78 -4.16
C VAL A 139 -6.79 7.26 -5.51
N SER A 140 -7.03 5.98 -5.80
CA SER A 140 -6.61 5.39 -7.08
C SER A 140 -7.40 4.17 -7.50
N PHE A 141 -7.47 3.96 -8.81
CA PHE A 141 -7.92 2.73 -9.44
C PHE A 141 -6.71 1.97 -9.99
N ASP A 142 -6.63 0.65 -9.76
CA ASP A 142 -5.59 -0.20 -10.32
C ASP A 142 -6.07 -1.09 -11.48
N THR A 143 -5.11 -1.69 -12.19
CA THR A 143 -5.37 -2.56 -13.37
C THR A 143 -6.28 -3.75 -13.07
N ASP A 144 -6.31 -4.22 -11.82
CA ASP A 144 -7.18 -5.31 -11.38
C ASP A 144 -8.62 -4.83 -11.10
N GLY A 145 -8.90 -3.55 -11.30
CA GLY A 145 -10.20 -2.92 -11.06
C GLY A 145 -10.40 -2.55 -9.60
N THR A 146 -9.36 -2.55 -8.76
CA THR A 146 -9.51 -2.20 -7.34
C THR A 146 -9.53 -0.69 -7.17
N PHE A 147 -10.54 -0.16 -6.49
CA PHE A 147 -10.49 1.22 -5.98
C PHE A 147 -9.84 1.23 -4.60
N THR A 148 -8.94 2.18 -4.35
CA THR A 148 -8.28 2.37 -3.06
C THR A 148 -8.53 3.78 -2.56
N ARG A 149 -9.01 3.90 -1.32
CA ARG A 149 -9.20 5.18 -0.61
C ARG A 149 -8.82 5.03 0.87
N GLY A 150 -8.32 6.10 1.48
CA GLY A 150 -7.91 6.09 2.89
C GLY A 150 -6.89 4.99 3.20
N GLY A 151 -5.99 4.70 2.26
CA GLY A 151 -4.98 3.65 2.39
C GLY A 151 -5.52 2.22 2.36
N LYS A 152 -6.80 2.00 2.00
CA LYS A 152 -7.44 0.68 1.99
C LYS A 152 -8.15 0.41 0.66
N LYS A 153 -8.13 -0.85 0.24
CA LYS A 153 -8.91 -1.34 -0.90
C LYS A 153 -10.39 -1.30 -0.55
N GLU A 154 -11.14 -0.47 -1.25
CA GLU A 154 -12.57 -0.29 -1.06
C GLU A 154 -13.22 0.00 -2.41
N GLY A 155 -14.07 -0.91 -2.90
CA GLY A 155 -14.80 -0.74 -4.14
C GLY A 155 -14.10 -1.30 -5.38
N GLU A 156 -14.87 -1.41 -6.45
CA GLU A 156 -14.46 -2.04 -7.69
C GLU A 156 -14.80 -1.16 -8.91
N ALA A 157 -13.99 -1.31 -9.94
CA ALA A 157 -14.12 -0.72 -11.25
C ALA A 157 -13.90 -1.81 -12.30
N ARG A 158 -14.35 -1.57 -13.54
CA ARG A 158 -14.04 -2.45 -14.66
C ARG A 158 -12.51 -2.54 -14.85
N LYS A 159 -11.98 -3.76 -14.95
CA LYS A 159 -10.55 -4.03 -15.23
C LYS A 159 -10.08 -3.37 -16.52
N PHE A 160 -8.80 -3.01 -16.55
CA PHE A 160 -8.18 -2.34 -17.68
C PHE A 160 -6.75 -2.80 -17.92
N GLY A 161 -6.27 -2.63 -19.15
CA GLY A 161 -4.94 -3.07 -19.56
C GLY A 161 -4.40 -2.29 -20.75
N SER A 162 -3.42 -2.89 -21.44
CA SER A 162 -2.78 -2.28 -22.62
C SER A 162 -3.80 -1.93 -23.69
N GLY A 163 -3.70 -0.72 -24.25
CA GLY A 163 -4.59 -0.17 -25.27
C GLY A 163 -5.78 0.62 -24.71
N ASP A 164 -6.22 0.36 -23.47
CA ASP A 164 -7.34 1.07 -22.86
C ASP A 164 -6.99 2.53 -22.54
N VAL A 165 -7.92 3.43 -22.86
CA VAL A 165 -7.89 4.84 -22.45
C VAL A 165 -8.76 5.01 -21.21
N LEU A 166 -8.18 5.53 -20.14
CA LEU A 166 -8.85 5.75 -18.86
C LEU A 166 -9.02 7.23 -18.64
N ALA A 167 -10.24 7.70 -18.44
CA ALA A 167 -10.51 9.04 -17.94
C ALA A 167 -10.86 8.96 -16.45
N VAL A 168 -10.11 9.67 -15.60
CA VAL A 168 -10.41 9.79 -14.18
C VAL A 168 -11.08 11.14 -13.97
N VAL A 169 -12.34 11.11 -13.54
CA VAL A 169 -13.16 12.30 -13.29
C VAL A 169 -13.14 12.59 -11.79
N LEU A 170 -12.73 13.80 -11.43
CA LEU A 170 -12.83 14.33 -10.07
C LEU A 170 -13.94 15.37 -10.01
N ASN A 171 -14.92 15.14 -9.16
CA ASN A 171 -16.06 16.03 -8.96
C ASN A 171 -15.99 16.68 -7.58
N LEU A 172 -15.52 17.93 -7.54
CA LEU A 172 -15.50 18.82 -6.38
C LEU A 172 -16.50 19.97 -6.55
N ASP A 173 -17.47 19.85 -7.46
CA ASP A 173 -18.51 20.85 -7.64
C ASP A 173 -19.54 20.71 -6.50
N ALA A 174 -19.56 21.66 -5.58
CA ALA A 174 -20.49 21.67 -4.45
C ALA A 174 -21.97 21.75 -4.87
N GLY A 175 -22.26 22.18 -6.12
CA GLY A 175 -23.61 22.20 -6.67
C GLY A 175 -24.02 20.88 -7.34
N SER A 176 -23.13 19.89 -7.43
CA SER A 176 -23.42 18.58 -8.02
C SER A 176 -24.02 17.62 -7.00
N GLU A 177 -24.96 16.77 -7.44
CA GLU A 177 -25.47 15.64 -6.63
C GLU A 177 -24.34 14.67 -6.23
N ASN A 178 -23.28 14.58 -7.04
CA ASN A 178 -22.12 13.72 -6.82
C ASN A 178 -20.90 14.51 -6.31
N ALA A 179 -21.11 15.59 -5.56
CA ALA A 179 -20.02 16.39 -5.00
C ALA A 179 -19.05 15.56 -4.14
N SER A 180 -17.76 15.88 -4.19
CA SER A 180 -16.68 15.20 -3.46
C SER A 180 -16.52 13.73 -3.81
N THR A 181 -16.58 13.40 -5.10
CA THR A 181 -16.41 12.03 -5.61
C THR A 181 -15.33 11.93 -6.68
N VAL A 182 -14.86 10.70 -6.92
CA VAL A 182 -14.01 10.31 -8.05
C VAL A 182 -14.66 9.16 -8.81
N SER A 183 -14.57 9.17 -10.13
CA SER A 183 -15.05 8.05 -10.97
C SER A 183 -14.09 7.74 -12.10
N LEU A 184 -14.23 6.52 -12.64
CA LEU A 184 -13.40 6.01 -13.73
C LEU A 184 -14.27 5.73 -14.96
N PHE A 185 -13.76 6.14 -16.11
CA PHE A 185 -14.28 5.79 -17.42
C PHE A 185 -13.21 5.05 -18.22
N LYS A 186 -13.60 3.99 -18.93
CA LYS A 186 -12.74 3.20 -19.80
C LYS A 186 -13.26 3.31 -21.23
N ASN A 187 -12.41 3.78 -22.13
CA ASN A 187 -12.70 3.96 -23.55
C ASN A 187 -13.95 4.83 -23.83
N GLY A 188 -14.23 5.80 -22.96
CA GLY A 188 -15.40 6.68 -23.05
C GLY A 188 -16.63 6.16 -22.30
N GLU A 189 -16.64 4.90 -21.85
CA GLU A 189 -17.76 4.32 -21.09
C GLU A 189 -17.49 4.33 -19.59
N ARG A 190 -18.56 4.46 -18.78
CA ARG A 190 -18.45 4.42 -17.31
C ARG A 190 -17.92 3.05 -16.86
N ALA A 191 -16.81 3.07 -16.12
CA ALA A 191 -16.15 1.88 -15.56
C ALA A 191 -16.36 1.75 -14.05
N CYS A 192 -16.65 2.85 -13.35
CA CYS A 192 -16.96 2.88 -11.93
C CYS A 192 -17.99 3.98 -11.64
N GLN A 193 -18.94 3.70 -10.74
CA GLN A 193 -19.85 4.72 -10.22
C GLN A 193 -19.07 5.75 -9.37
N PRO A 194 -19.57 6.98 -9.19
CA PRO A 194 -18.95 7.99 -8.32
C PRO A 194 -18.64 7.41 -6.94
N GLN A 195 -17.35 7.38 -6.59
CA GLN A 195 -16.86 6.91 -5.30
C GLN A 195 -16.57 8.12 -4.41
N PRO A 196 -17.07 8.17 -3.16
CA PRO A 196 -16.82 9.29 -2.29
C PRO A 196 -15.34 9.35 -1.89
N LEU A 197 -14.82 10.58 -1.81
CA LEU A 197 -13.48 10.84 -1.31
C LEU A 197 -13.41 10.62 0.21
N PRO A 198 -12.28 10.11 0.73
CA PRO A 198 -12.07 10.02 2.17
C PRO A 198 -12.00 11.41 2.80
N ASP A 199 -12.36 11.52 4.09
CA ASP A 199 -12.38 12.80 4.79
C ASP A 199 -11.01 13.50 4.81
N SER A 200 -9.91 12.73 4.82
CA SER A 200 -8.53 13.22 4.73
C SER A 200 -8.22 14.05 3.48
N LEU A 201 -9.06 13.95 2.43
CA LEU A 201 -8.89 14.65 1.15
C LEU A 201 -9.90 15.77 0.92
N LYS A 202 -10.92 15.90 1.77
CA LYS A 202 -11.94 16.95 1.60
C LYS A 202 -11.32 18.32 1.88
N GLY A 203 -11.46 19.24 0.93
CA GLY A 203 -10.92 20.61 1.01
C GLY A 203 -9.43 20.73 0.66
N GLU A 204 -8.73 19.62 0.45
CA GLU A 204 -7.34 19.62 -0.02
C GLU A 204 -7.30 19.75 -1.55
N PRO A 205 -6.32 20.47 -2.12
CA PRO A 205 -6.08 20.42 -3.55
C PRO A 205 -5.59 19.03 -3.98
N LEU A 206 -6.24 18.45 -5.00
CA LEU A 206 -5.96 17.11 -5.48
C LEU A 206 -5.31 17.13 -6.87
N PHE A 207 -4.15 16.50 -6.98
CA PHE A 207 -3.31 16.52 -8.18
C PHE A 207 -3.43 15.19 -8.92
N PRO A 208 -3.61 15.19 -10.26
CA PRO A 208 -3.50 13.98 -11.06
C PRO A 208 -2.23 13.20 -10.73
N ALA A 209 -2.36 11.91 -10.51
CA ALA A 209 -1.24 11.06 -10.13
C ALA A 209 -1.33 9.69 -10.77
N VAL A 210 -0.17 9.12 -11.04
CA VAL A 210 -0.01 7.76 -11.55
C VAL A 210 1.11 7.03 -10.80
N THR A 211 0.91 5.74 -10.59
CA THR A 211 1.95 4.81 -10.13
C THR A 211 1.94 3.61 -11.06
N PHE A 212 3.08 3.25 -11.60
CA PHE A 212 3.15 2.22 -12.63
C PHE A 212 4.42 1.39 -12.51
N LYS A 213 4.40 0.19 -13.06
CA LYS A 213 5.54 -0.73 -13.08
C LYS A 213 5.50 -1.52 -14.38
N ASN A 214 6.61 -1.54 -15.10
CA ASN A 214 6.78 -2.25 -16.37
C ASN A 214 5.68 -1.94 -17.41
N VAL A 215 5.13 -0.73 -17.39
CA VAL A 215 4.18 -0.26 -18.40
C VAL A 215 4.52 1.16 -18.81
N SER A 216 4.37 1.46 -20.10
CA SER A 216 4.51 2.82 -20.64
C SER A 216 3.15 3.49 -20.66
N VAL A 217 3.06 4.71 -20.13
CA VAL A 217 1.80 5.42 -19.92
C VAL A 217 1.79 6.72 -20.71
N HIS A 218 0.84 6.87 -21.62
CA HIS A 218 0.56 8.13 -22.29
C HIS A 218 -0.50 8.90 -21.48
N TYR A 219 -0.17 10.09 -20.99
CA TYR A 219 -1.13 10.94 -20.27
C TYR A 219 -1.71 12.02 -21.20
N ASN A 220 -2.90 12.51 -20.89
CA ASN A 220 -3.51 13.63 -21.56
C ASN A 220 -4.23 14.52 -20.55
N PHE A 221 -3.74 15.75 -20.39
CA PHE A 221 -4.36 16.77 -19.54
C PHE A 221 -5.29 17.72 -20.31
N GLY A 222 -5.36 17.59 -21.64
CA GLY A 222 -6.25 18.36 -22.51
C GLY A 222 -5.53 19.28 -23.50
N PRO A 223 -6.30 20.15 -24.19
CA PRO A 223 -7.69 20.51 -23.86
C PRO A 223 -8.72 19.47 -24.30
N ASN A 224 -8.42 18.64 -25.29
CA ASN A 224 -9.37 17.68 -25.87
C ASN A 224 -9.16 16.27 -25.32
N PRO A 225 -10.24 15.54 -25.00
CA PRO A 225 -10.15 14.13 -24.61
C PRO A 225 -9.80 13.25 -25.83
N ILE A 226 -9.09 12.16 -25.58
CA ILE A 226 -8.83 11.07 -26.53
C ILE A 226 -10.14 10.30 -26.78
N LYS A 227 -10.94 10.10 -25.73
CA LYS A 227 -12.26 9.45 -25.82
C LYS A 227 -13.32 10.36 -25.21
N ALA A 228 -14.32 10.70 -26.00
CA ALA A 228 -15.46 11.47 -25.51
C ALA A 228 -16.18 10.70 -24.39
N LEU A 229 -16.56 11.43 -23.33
CA LEU A 229 -17.42 10.92 -22.27
C LEU A 229 -18.90 11.11 -22.66
N PRO A 230 -19.85 10.38 -22.02
CA PRO A 230 -21.29 10.55 -22.26
C PRO A 230 -21.84 11.91 -21.80
N PHE A 231 -21.00 12.76 -21.21
CA PHE A 231 -21.29 14.13 -20.82
C PHE A 231 -20.05 15.00 -21.04
N THR A 232 -20.24 16.32 -21.08
CA THR A 232 -19.16 17.29 -21.21
C THR A 232 -18.44 17.45 -19.88
N CYS A 233 -17.17 17.06 -19.83
CA CYS A 233 -16.28 17.29 -18.69
C CYS A 233 -15.03 18.06 -19.17
N ARG A 234 -14.64 19.12 -18.45
CA ARG A 234 -13.44 19.89 -18.79
C ARG A 234 -12.20 19.12 -18.36
N MET A 235 -11.13 19.21 -19.15
CA MET A 235 -9.86 18.60 -18.75
C MET A 235 -9.05 19.52 -17.83
N VAL A 236 -8.09 18.96 -17.08
CA VAL A 236 -7.28 19.71 -16.10
C VAL A 236 -6.58 20.93 -16.72
N LYS A 237 -6.13 20.85 -17.98
CA LYS A 237 -5.50 21.97 -18.69
C LYS A 237 -6.42 23.17 -18.88
N ASP A 238 -7.73 22.93 -18.98
CA ASP A 238 -8.76 23.95 -19.09
C ASP A 238 -9.39 24.31 -17.74
N ALA A 239 -8.73 23.97 -16.62
CA ALA A 239 -9.18 24.40 -15.31
C ALA A 239 -9.20 25.92 -15.18
N SER A 240 -10.24 26.43 -14.52
CA SER A 240 -10.28 27.86 -14.18
C SER A 240 -9.26 28.17 -13.09
N ALA A 241 -8.73 29.39 -13.08
CA ALA A 241 -7.73 29.83 -12.10
C ALA A 241 -8.26 29.81 -10.65
N LYS A 242 -9.58 29.90 -10.46
CA LYS A 242 -10.22 29.79 -9.14
C LYS A 242 -10.34 28.34 -8.66
N ASP A 243 -10.43 27.38 -9.59
CA ASP A 243 -10.65 25.97 -9.27
C ASP A 243 -9.35 25.20 -9.09
N ALA A 244 -8.21 25.81 -9.41
CA ALA A 244 -6.92 25.13 -9.45
C ALA A 244 -5.85 25.84 -8.60
N THR A 245 -4.82 25.07 -8.24
CA THR A 245 -3.54 25.57 -7.75
C THR A 245 -2.42 24.98 -8.57
N VAL A 246 -1.34 25.75 -8.69
CA VAL A 246 -0.11 25.29 -9.30
C VAL A 246 0.87 25.03 -8.17
N ALA A 247 1.42 23.82 -8.13
CA ALA A 247 2.49 23.45 -7.22
C ALA A 247 3.68 24.38 -7.45
N THR A 248 4.25 24.86 -6.35
CA THR A 248 5.48 25.64 -6.41
C THR A 248 6.61 24.72 -6.83
N GLN A 249 7.28 25.02 -7.94
CA GLN A 249 8.55 24.35 -8.26
C GLN A 249 9.53 24.60 -7.12
N ALA A 250 10.33 23.59 -6.78
CA ALA A 250 11.42 23.78 -5.83
C ALA A 250 12.27 24.97 -6.28
N GLU A 251 12.61 25.86 -5.34
CA GLU A 251 13.43 27.03 -5.67
C GLU A 251 14.72 26.54 -6.32
N LYS A 252 14.93 26.94 -7.57
CA LYS A 252 16.25 26.84 -8.19
C LYS A 252 17.20 27.71 -7.36
N ALA A 253 18.45 27.28 -7.21
CA ALA A 253 19.43 28.12 -6.54
C ALA A 253 19.50 29.50 -7.22
N LYS A 254 20.05 30.51 -6.54
CA LYS A 254 20.13 31.89 -7.07
C LYS A 254 20.79 31.99 -8.45
N ASP A 255 21.60 30.99 -8.82
CA ASP A 255 22.26 30.85 -10.12
C ASP A 255 21.47 30.02 -11.15
N GLY A 256 20.23 29.63 -10.84
CA GLY A 256 19.34 28.84 -11.68
C GLY A 256 19.68 27.36 -11.77
N ARG A 257 20.71 26.88 -11.04
CA ARG A 257 21.18 25.48 -11.11
C ARG A 257 20.53 24.61 -10.03
N HIS A 258 20.37 23.33 -10.36
CA HIS A 258 20.08 22.30 -9.36
C HIS A 258 21.35 21.96 -8.57
N GLU A 259 21.17 21.55 -7.33
CA GLU A 259 22.25 21.23 -6.39
C GLU A 259 22.38 19.73 -6.16
N VAL A 260 23.62 19.25 -6.12
CA VAL A 260 23.97 17.93 -5.61
C VAL A 260 24.83 18.13 -4.36
N LEU A 261 24.29 17.70 -3.24
CA LEU A 261 24.88 17.85 -1.91
C LEU A 261 25.57 16.54 -1.48
N PHE A 262 26.81 16.65 -1.01
CA PHE A 262 27.60 15.55 -0.47
C PHE A 262 27.84 15.79 1.03
N PRO A 263 27.11 15.13 1.94
CA PRO A 263 27.34 15.24 3.38
C PRO A 263 28.64 14.52 3.77
N ALA A 264 29.58 15.24 4.37
CA ALA A 264 30.77 14.69 5.00
C ALA A 264 30.53 14.65 6.52
N VAL A 265 30.23 13.46 7.01
CA VAL A 265 29.85 13.19 8.40
C VAL A 265 30.76 12.10 8.98
N LEU A 266 30.93 12.09 10.30
CA LEU A 266 31.61 10.97 10.96
C LEU A 266 30.67 9.75 11.06
N PRO A 267 31.18 8.52 10.93
CA PRO A 267 30.38 7.30 11.09
C PRO A 267 29.73 7.25 12.46
N ASP A 268 28.45 6.89 12.52
CA ASP A 268 27.66 6.70 13.74
C ASP A 268 27.52 7.93 14.66
N GLU A 269 27.88 9.12 14.19
CA GLU A 269 27.78 10.40 14.93
C GLU A 269 26.55 11.23 14.51
N GLY A 270 25.41 10.57 14.27
CA GLY A 270 24.13 11.25 13.97
C GLY A 270 23.96 11.80 12.55
N GLY A 271 24.81 11.38 11.60
CA GLY A 271 24.73 11.84 10.20
C GLY A 271 23.39 11.55 9.50
N PHE A 272 22.76 10.41 9.81
CA PHE A 272 21.45 10.04 9.26
C PHE A 272 20.29 10.81 9.90
N ASP A 273 20.37 11.12 11.20
CA ASP A 273 19.38 11.97 11.87
C ASP A 273 19.38 13.40 11.30
N TRP A 274 20.59 13.91 10.99
CA TRP A 274 20.73 15.16 10.28
C TRP A 274 20.12 15.10 8.88
N LEU A 275 20.36 14.01 8.14
CA LEU A 275 19.83 13.84 6.80
C LEU A 275 18.29 13.84 6.80
N ASP A 276 17.67 13.12 7.73
CA ASP A 276 16.22 13.09 7.86
C ASP A 276 15.65 14.48 8.17
N LEU A 277 16.28 15.21 9.11
CA LEU A 277 15.91 16.59 9.43
C LEU A 277 16.11 17.53 8.23
N PHE A 278 17.17 17.32 7.45
CA PHE A 278 17.46 18.09 6.25
C PHE A 278 16.37 17.86 5.18
N LEU A 279 16.01 16.62 4.89
CA LEU A 279 15.00 16.27 3.89
C LEU A 279 13.60 16.75 4.27
N GLU A 280 13.25 16.71 5.57
CA GLU A 280 11.97 17.27 6.06
C GLU A 280 11.84 18.77 5.79
N LYS A 281 12.93 19.51 5.93
CA LYS A 281 12.97 20.97 5.67
C LYS A 281 13.16 21.29 4.19
N ASN A 282 13.79 20.41 3.44
CA ASN A 282 14.17 20.61 2.05
C ASN A 282 13.50 19.56 1.15
N LYS A 283 12.16 19.56 1.10
CA LYS A 283 11.34 18.57 0.37
C LYS A 283 11.64 18.45 -1.13
N GLY A 284 12.35 19.43 -1.72
CA GLY A 284 12.79 19.39 -3.12
C GLY A 284 14.07 18.57 -3.35
N TYR A 285 14.69 18.00 -2.31
CA TYR A 285 15.86 17.15 -2.42
C TYR A 285 15.48 15.67 -2.51
N THR A 286 16.10 14.97 -3.46
CA THR A 286 16.02 13.52 -3.61
C THR A 286 17.23 12.86 -2.94
N GLU A 287 16.99 11.95 -2.01
CA GLU A 287 18.04 11.14 -1.41
C GLU A 287 18.52 10.05 -2.36
N LEU A 288 19.85 9.99 -2.54
CA LEU A 288 20.54 8.90 -3.21
C LEU A 288 21.38 8.14 -2.17
N SER A 289 20.86 6.99 -1.74
CA SER A 289 21.50 6.12 -0.76
C SER A 289 20.92 4.70 -0.83
N ASP A 290 21.62 3.74 -0.24
CA ASP A 290 21.14 2.36 -0.14
C ASP A 290 19.90 2.23 0.75
N ARG A 291 19.78 3.04 1.82
CA ARG A 291 18.58 3.04 2.67
C ARG A 291 17.34 3.57 1.94
N ALA A 292 17.52 4.54 1.04
CA ALA A 292 16.44 5.05 0.21
C ALA A 292 15.98 3.98 -0.80
N ILE A 293 16.92 3.26 -1.41
CA ILE A 293 16.62 2.12 -2.30
C ILE A 293 15.85 1.02 -1.55
N LEU A 294 16.26 0.66 -0.33
CA LEU A 294 15.56 -0.32 0.50
C LEU A 294 14.11 0.11 0.79
N SER A 295 13.91 1.36 1.22
CA SER A 295 12.56 1.89 1.49
C SER A 295 11.69 1.88 0.22
N TRP A 296 12.29 2.17 -0.94
CA TRP A 296 11.59 2.10 -2.21
C TRP A 296 11.24 0.66 -2.60
N ALA A 297 12.15 -0.29 -2.41
CA ALA A 297 11.90 -1.71 -2.64
C ALA A 297 10.76 -2.24 -1.75
N GLU A 298 10.74 -1.86 -0.47
CA GLU A 298 9.66 -2.20 0.47
C GLU A 298 8.31 -1.71 -0.03
N ARG A 299 8.23 -0.43 -0.41
CA ARG A 299 7.00 0.18 -0.94
C ARG A 299 6.60 -0.38 -2.31
N SER A 300 7.55 -1.00 -3.02
CA SER A 300 7.31 -1.70 -4.29
C SER A 300 6.89 -3.16 -4.09
N GLY A 301 6.75 -3.61 -2.84
CA GLY A 301 6.28 -4.94 -2.47
C GLY A 301 7.37 -6.01 -2.46
N LEU A 302 8.66 -5.66 -2.54
CA LEU A 302 9.72 -6.64 -2.35
C LEU A 302 9.77 -7.07 -0.89
N THR A 303 10.09 -8.34 -0.66
CA THR A 303 10.22 -8.90 0.69
C THR A 303 11.67 -9.25 0.97
N ARG A 304 12.06 -9.18 2.25
CA ARG A 304 13.39 -9.56 2.74
C ARG A 304 13.24 -10.66 3.79
N PRO A 305 14.05 -11.74 3.75
CA PRO A 305 13.95 -12.83 4.72
C PRO A 305 14.09 -12.40 6.19
N ARG A 306 14.88 -11.36 6.47
CA ARG A 306 15.09 -10.80 7.82
C ARG A 306 14.28 -9.53 8.10
N GLY A 307 13.32 -9.18 7.23
CA GLY A 307 12.57 -7.92 7.27
C GLY A 307 13.42 -6.69 6.95
N TYR A 308 12.81 -5.50 6.95
CA TYR A 308 13.49 -4.22 6.64
C TYR A 308 14.09 -3.51 7.86
N ALA A 309 13.66 -3.89 9.06
CA ALA A 309 14.16 -3.32 10.32
C ALA A 309 15.62 -3.72 10.61
N VAL A 310 16.04 -4.92 10.20
CA VAL A 310 17.40 -5.41 10.41
C VAL A 310 18.30 -4.94 9.27
N ARG A 311 19.35 -4.19 9.61
CA ARG A 311 20.34 -3.65 8.69
C ARG A 311 21.74 -4.03 9.15
N SER A 312 22.58 -4.47 8.22
CA SER A 312 23.99 -4.77 8.47
C SER A 312 24.85 -3.51 8.64
N SER A 313 24.37 -2.38 8.12
CA SER A 313 25.03 -1.08 8.14
C SER A 313 24.00 0.02 7.95
N ASN A 314 24.20 1.19 8.55
CA ASN A 314 23.40 2.39 8.27
C ASN A 314 23.77 3.04 6.93
N ASP A 315 25.05 2.97 6.54
CA ASP A 315 25.57 3.54 5.29
C ASP A 315 25.26 2.68 4.06
N ARG A 316 25.75 1.43 4.06
CA ARG A 316 25.52 0.44 3.01
C ARG A 316 24.80 -0.80 3.55
N PRO A 317 23.52 -0.70 3.94
CA PRO A 317 22.74 -1.86 4.33
C PRO A 317 22.71 -2.89 3.19
N GLU A 318 22.81 -4.17 3.55
CA GLU A 318 22.65 -5.26 2.60
C GLU A 318 21.24 -5.24 2.00
N MET A 319 21.14 -5.35 0.67
CA MET A 319 19.87 -5.45 -0.05
C MET A 319 19.17 -6.77 0.31
N GLY A 320 19.79 -7.91 0.03
CA GLY A 320 19.41 -9.22 0.58
C GLY A 320 18.04 -9.72 0.10
N PHE A 321 17.65 -9.39 -1.12
CA PHE A 321 16.38 -9.80 -1.73
C PHE A 321 16.43 -11.19 -2.36
N GLY A 322 17.62 -11.76 -2.53
CA GLY A 322 17.82 -12.99 -3.31
C GLY A 322 17.63 -12.80 -4.81
N ILE A 323 17.83 -11.56 -5.29
CA ILE A 323 17.71 -11.14 -6.69
C ILE A 323 19.04 -10.47 -7.06
N SER A 324 19.78 -11.04 -8.02
CA SER A 324 21.17 -10.65 -8.29
C SER A 324 21.31 -9.16 -8.61
N MET A 325 20.47 -8.65 -9.51
CA MET A 325 20.50 -7.23 -9.92
C MET A 325 20.14 -6.24 -8.79
N MET A 326 19.44 -6.70 -7.75
CA MET A 326 19.17 -5.89 -6.57
C MET A 326 20.33 -5.99 -5.57
N ASP A 327 20.92 -7.18 -5.43
CA ASP A 327 21.89 -7.50 -4.37
C ASP A 327 23.34 -7.13 -4.72
N ASP A 328 23.71 -7.08 -6.01
CA ASP A 328 25.07 -6.81 -6.49
C ASP A 328 25.39 -5.31 -6.68
N GLY A 329 24.45 -4.43 -6.30
CA GLY A 329 24.55 -2.99 -6.46
C GLY A 329 24.27 -2.46 -7.87
N SER A 330 23.77 -3.28 -8.80
CA SER A 330 23.37 -2.82 -10.14
C SER A 330 22.34 -1.70 -10.08
N ILE A 331 21.36 -1.80 -9.18
CA ILE A 331 20.35 -0.77 -8.97
C ILE A 331 20.95 0.58 -8.57
N ARG A 332 21.90 0.58 -7.65
CA ARG A 332 22.64 1.79 -7.25
C ARG A 332 23.41 2.35 -8.45
N ARG A 333 24.13 1.51 -9.20
CA ARG A 333 24.85 1.95 -10.40
C ARG A 333 23.92 2.59 -11.43
N ALA A 334 22.75 2.00 -11.68
CA ALA A 334 21.75 2.52 -12.60
C ALA A 334 21.22 3.88 -12.14
N LEU A 335 20.81 4.02 -10.87
CA LEU A 335 20.30 5.28 -10.32
C LEU A 335 21.36 6.40 -10.38
N HIS A 336 22.61 6.11 -10.02
CA HIS A 336 23.70 7.08 -10.11
C HIS A 336 24.07 7.46 -11.55
N ALA A 337 23.82 6.58 -12.53
CA ALA A 337 24.06 6.89 -13.94
C ALA A 337 23.02 7.84 -14.52
N VAL A 338 21.75 7.72 -14.10
CA VAL A 338 20.65 8.56 -14.62
C VAL A 338 20.44 9.86 -13.84
N ALA A 339 20.84 9.92 -12.56
CA ALA A 339 20.67 11.10 -11.72
C ALA A 339 21.18 12.40 -12.35
N PRO A 340 22.37 12.46 -12.98
CA PRO A 340 22.89 13.70 -13.55
C PRO A 340 22.09 14.23 -14.75
N ALA A 341 21.22 13.41 -15.35
CA ALA A 341 20.37 13.80 -16.48
C ALA A 341 18.99 14.33 -16.04
N GLN A 342 18.65 14.24 -14.75
CA GLN A 342 17.33 14.64 -14.24
C GLN A 342 17.43 15.95 -13.45
N PRO A 343 16.81 17.05 -13.90
CA PRO A 343 16.95 18.36 -13.28
C PRO A 343 16.14 18.46 -11.98
N ARG A 344 16.72 18.00 -10.87
CA ARG A 344 16.17 18.07 -9.50
C ARG A 344 17.29 18.15 -8.47
N ASN A 345 17.05 18.57 -7.24
CA ASN A 345 18.10 18.60 -6.23
C ASN A 345 18.38 17.19 -5.66
N TYR A 346 19.65 16.90 -5.35
CA TYR A 346 20.08 15.60 -4.84
C TYR A 346 20.90 15.73 -3.55
N VAL A 347 20.77 14.75 -2.67
CA VAL A 347 21.71 14.51 -1.57
C VAL A 347 22.28 13.10 -1.69
N ILE A 348 23.59 12.99 -1.88
CA ILE A 348 24.30 11.71 -2.02
C ILE A 348 24.82 11.31 -0.66
N MET A 349 24.08 10.43 0.02
CA MET A 349 24.42 9.94 1.34
C MET A 349 25.16 8.62 1.23
N GLU A 350 26.50 8.73 1.18
CA GLU A 350 27.44 7.62 1.30
C GLU A 350 28.58 8.05 2.23
N VAL A 351 28.48 7.73 3.53
CA VAL A 351 29.42 8.15 4.59
C VAL A 351 30.86 7.80 4.21
N LYS A 352 31.12 6.54 3.85
CA LYS A 352 32.47 6.12 3.47
C LYS A 352 32.97 6.87 2.24
N ALA A 353 32.17 6.93 1.18
CA ALA A 353 32.58 7.52 -0.10
C ALA A 353 32.80 9.04 0.01
N ASN A 354 32.02 9.70 0.87
CA ASN A 354 32.17 11.13 1.14
C ASN A 354 33.39 11.44 2.03
N LEU A 355 33.92 10.47 2.79
CA LEU A 355 35.13 10.65 3.62
C LEU A 355 36.43 10.29 2.91
N LEU A 356 36.42 9.31 2.00
CA LEU A 356 37.62 8.89 1.28
C LEU A 356 37.90 9.78 0.06
N LYS A 357 39.15 10.23 -0.07
CA LYS A 357 39.57 11.18 -1.11
C LYS A 357 39.28 10.67 -2.52
N ASP A 358 39.62 9.41 -2.79
CA ASP A 358 39.50 8.84 -4.14
C ASP A 358 38.03 8.54 -4.47
N GLU A 359 37.26 7.99 -3.53
CA GLU A 359 35.81 7.78 -3.72
C GLU A 359 35.04 9.11 -3.91
N ARG A 360 35.45 10.20 -3.24
CA ARG A 360 34.91 11.54 -3.50
C ARG A 360 35.18 12.01 -4.92
N LYS A 361 36.41 11.82 -5.43
CA LYS A 361 36.75 12.22 -6.81
C LYS A 361 35.88 11.49 -7.82
N ASP A 362 35.71 10.18 -7.64
CA ASP A 362 34.87 9.36 -8.51
C ASP A 362 33.41 9.79 -8.47
N SER A 363 32.87 10.05 -7.28
CA SER A 363 31.51 10.56 -7.10
C SER A 363 31.32 11.92 -7.78
N LEU A 364 32.25 12.86 -7.60
CA LEU A 364 32.19 14.19 -8.20
C LEU A 364 32.36 14.20 -9.73
N ALA A 365 33.10 13.24 -10.28
CA ALA A 365 33.34 13.12 -11.72
C ALA A 365 32.03 12.85 -12.50
N ARG A 366 31.08 12.11 -11.92
CA ARG A 366 29.76 11.83 -12.52
C ARG A 366 28.95 13.09 -12.79
N TRP A 367 29.17 14.14 -12.00
CA TRP A 367 28.45 15.41 -12.07
C TRP A 367 29.25 16.51 -12.79
N ALA A 368 30.41 16.19 -13.39
CA ALA A 368 31.27 17.18 -14.01
C ALA A 368 30.60 17.90 -15.21
N SER A 369 29.78 17.16 -15.97
CA SER A 369 29.15 17.65 -17.21
C SER A 369 27.65 17.92 -17.07
N SER A 370 27.07 17.78 -15.88
CA SER A 370 25.62 17.88 -15.69
C SER A 370 25.10 19.30 -15.49
N GLY A 371 25.99 20.28 -15.29
CA GLY A 371 25.60 21.66 -14.99
C GLY A 371 25.09 21.87 -13.56
N PHE A 372 25.23 20.87 -12.69
CA PHE A 372 24.80 20.97 -11.29
C PHE A 372 25.79 21.77 -10.44
N LYS A 373 25.26 22.47 -9.43
CA LYS A 373 26.06 22.99 -8.33
C LYS A 373 26.44 21.81 -7.42
N ARG A 374 27.73 21.52 -7.32
CA ARG A 374 28.27 20.50 -6.41
C ARG A 374 28.65 21.16 -5.09
N SER A 375 28.04 20.70 -4.00
CA SER A 375 28.25 21.25 -2.67
C SER A 375 28.59 20.17 -1.66
N ALA A 376 29.36 20.51 -0.64
CA ALA A 376 29.63 19.63 0.48
C ALA A 376 29.05 20.23 1.77
N ALA A 377 28.34 19.43 2.56
CA ALA A 377 27.97 19.77 3.93
C ALA A 377 28.93 19.06 4.87
N VAL A 378 29.85 19.80 5.49
CA VAL A 378 30.81 19.25 6.46
C VAL A 378 30.23 19.39 7.86
N LEU A 379 29.87 18.27 8.48
CA LEU A 379 29.19 18.24 9.78
C LEU A 379 30.13 17.65 10.83
N VAL A 380 31.04 18.51 11.31
CA VAL A 380 32.01 18.15 12.35
C VAL A 380 31.97 19.22 13.44
N GLY A 381 31.85 18.79 14.69
CA GLY A 381 31.77 19.66 15.86
C GLY A 381 30.42 19.60 16.56
N GLU A 382 30.11 20.64 17.31
CA GLU A 382 28.90 20.67 18.13
C GLU A 382 27.63 20.76 17.26
N PRO A 383 26.69 19.80 17.38
CA PRO A 383 25.49 19.80 16.55
C PRO A 383 24.56 20.96 16.90
N PRO A 384 23.82 21.51 15.91
CA PRO A 384 22.91 22.62 16.16
C PRO A 384 21.76 22.20 17.10
N PRO A 385 21.20 23.12 17.90
CA PRO A 385 20.17 22.79 18.91
C PRO A 385 18.97 21.98 18.38
N PRO A 386 18.43 22.24 17.17
CA PRO A 386 17.33 21.44 16.62
C PRO A 386 17.71 19.97 16.39
N LEU A 387 18.95 19.69 15.98
CA LEU A 387 19.43 18.33 15.77
C LEU A 387 19.61 17.61 17.11
N LYS A 388 20.21 18.28 18.10
CA LYS A 388 20.34 17.73 19.47
C LYS A 388 19.00 17.31 20.05
N LYS A 389 17.99 18.18 19.94
CA LYS A 389 16.64 17.89 20.42
C LYS A 389 16.05 16.67 19.71
N ARG A 390 16.15 16.60 18.38
CA ARG A 390 15.67 15.46 17.60
C ARG A 390 16.33 14.14 18.05
N CYS A 391 17.65 14.11 18.19
CA CYS A 391 18.36 12.91 18.66
C CYS A 391 17.93 12.51 20.08
N GLN A 392 17.73 13.47 20.99
CA GLN A 392 17.21 13.21 22.34
C GLN A 392 15.80 12.64 22.32
N ASP A 393 14.90 13.21 21.51
CA ASP A 393 13.52 12.75 21.36
C ASP A 393 13.47 11.32 20.79
N LEU A 394 14.30 11.02 19.77
CA LEU A 394 14.45 9.68 19.20
C LEU A 394 14.98 8.66 20.22
N LEU A 395 16.01 9.04 20.98
CA LEU A 395 16.58 8.20 22.04
C LEU A 395 15.54 7.91 23.13
N LEU A 396 14.77 8.93 23.54
CA LEU A 396 13.71 8.79 24.52
C LEU A 396 12.63 7.83 24.03
N LYS A 397 12.19 7.99 22.77
CA LYS A 397 11.21 7.09 22.15
C LYS A 397 11.72 5.64 22.10
N ALA A 398 12.96 5.42 21.67
CA ALA A 398 13.56 4.09 21.63
C ALA A 398 13.60 3.43 23.03
N LYS A 399 13.98 4.20 24.07
CA LYS A 399 13.96 3.71 25.46
C LYS A 399 12.53 3.39 25.93
N GLN A 400 11.56 4.24 25.60
CA GLN A 400 10.15 4.02 25.94
C GLN A 400 9.60 2.76 25.26
N GLU A 401 9.96 2.50 24.00
CA GLU A 401 9.55 1.31 23.27
C GLU A 401 10.10 0.02 23.90
N VAL A 402 11.37 0.02 24.33
CA VAL A 402 11.98 -1.11 25.05
C VAL A 402 11.23 -1.38 26.35
N VAL A 403 11.03 -0.36 27.19
CA VAL A 403 10.30 -0.51 28.47
C VAL A 403 8.86 -0.97 28.24
N THR A 404 8.19 -0.43 27.22
CA THR A 404 6.82 -0.83 26.87
C THR A 404 6.76 -2.27 26.39
N ALA A 405 7.73 -2.72 25.60
CA ALA A 405 7.81 -4.09 25.11
C ALA A 405 8.07 -5.09 26.25
N GLU A 406 8.97 -4.76 27.18
CA GLU A 406 9.23 -5.55 28.39
C GLU A 406 7.98 -5.67 29.26
N TRP A 407 7.30 -4.55 29.52
CA TRP A 407 6.05 -4.52 30.29
C TRP A 407 4.95 -5.37 29.63
N LYS A 408 4.78 -5.27 28.30
CA LYS A 408 3.83 -6.11 27.54
C LYS A 408 4.19 -7.60 27.63
N ALA A 409 5.47 -7.94 27.51
CA ALA A 409 5.94 -9.31 27.61
C ALA A 409 5.69 -9.91 29.01
N GLU A 410 5.88 -9.12 30.06
CA GLU A 410 5.58 -9.50 31.44
C GLU A 410 4.07 -9.71 31.64
N LYS A 411 3.23 -8.79 31.16
CA LYS A 411 1.76 -8.96 31.18
C LYS A 411 1.29 -10.25 30.50
N VAL A 412 1.85 -10.57 29.33
CA VAL A 412 1.52 -11.81 28.62
C VAL A 412 1.97 -13.04 29.41
N LYS A 413 3.14 -13.00 30.05
CA LYS A 413 3.62 -14.10 30.92
C LYS A 413 2.71 -14.30 32.13
N GLU A 414 2.30 -13.20 32.78
CA GLU A 414 1.38 -13.23 33.92
C GLU A 414 0.01 -13.82 33.53
N GLN A 415 -0.55 -13.39 32.40
CA GLN A 415 -1.81 -13.94 31.85
C GLN A 415 -1.68 -15.43 31.52
N LYS A 416 -0.60 -15.86 30.87
CA LYS A 416 -0.34 -17.28 30.57
C LYS A 416 -0.23 -18.11 31.85
N LYS A 417 0.44 -17.61 32.88
CA LYS A 417 0.56 -18.29 34.18
C LYS A 417 -0.81 -18.45 34.84
N LYS A 418 -1.63 -17.39 34.88
CA LYS A 418 -3.00 -17.44 35.42
C LYS A 418 -3.87 -18.43 34.64
N LEU A 419 -3.76 -18.47 33.32
CA LEU A 419 -4.52 -19.42 32.48
C LEU A 419 -4.09 -20.88 32.73
N LEU A 420 -2.79 -21.14 32.85
CA LEU A 420 -2.27 -22.47 33.18
C LEU A 420 -2.71 -22.92 34.57
N GLU A 421 -2.67 -22.03 35.57
CA GLU A 421 -3.12 -22.32 36.92
C GLU A 421 -4.63 -22.62 36.97
N LYS A 422 -5.45 -21.83 36.24
CA LYS A 422 -6.89 -22.11 36.08
C LYS A 422 -7.13 -23.49 35.45
N ARG A 423 -6.40 -23.83 34.37
CA ARG A 423 -6.51 -25.12 33.69
C ARG A 423 -6.07 -26.30 34.57
N GLN A 424 -5.00 -26.13 35.34
CA GLN A 424 -4.55 -27.15 36.30
C GLN A 424 -5.59 -27.39 37.40
N ARG A 425 -6.19 -26.32 37.93
CA ARG A 425 -7.27 -26.43 38.92
C ARG A 425 -8.52 -27.13 38.35
N GLN A 426 -8.88 -26.86 37.10
CA GLN A 426 -9.99 -27.55 36.42
C GLN A 426 -9.71 -29.05 36.27
N LEU A 427 -8.53 -29.41 35.76
CA LEU A 427 -8.14 -30.82 35.61
C LEU A 427 -8.06 -31.56 36.95
N GLU A 428 -7.60 -30.90 38.02
CA GLU A 428 -7.58 -31.50 39.36
C GLU A 428 -9.00 -31.71 39.90
N ARG A 429 -9.91 -30.75 39.68
CA ARG A 429 -11.33 -30.88 40.03
C ARG A 429 -11.99 -32.03 39.26
N GLU A 430 -11.76 -32.12 37.96
CA GLU A 430 -12.25 -33.23 37.12
C GLU A 430 -11.70 -34.58 37.56
N ARG A 431 -10.39 -34.67 37.88
CA ARG A 431 -9.77 -35.89 38.40
C ARG A 431 -10.39 -36.32 39.72
N LYS A 432 -10.60 -35.38 40.66
CA LYS A 432 -11.27 -35.65 41.94
C LYS A 432 -12.73 -36.08 41.75
N LYS A 433 -13.46 -35.46 40.83
CA LYS A 433 -14.83 -35.89 40.46
C LYS A 433 -14.82 -37.31 39.89
N ALA A 434 -13.92 -37.62 38.95
CA ALA A 434 -13.78 -38.95 38.36
C ALA A 434 -13.38 -40.03 39.38
N GLU A 435 -12.47 -39.71 40.30
CA GLU A 435 -12.05 -40.63 41.37
C GLU A 435 -13.20 -40.92 42.35
N ARG A 436 -13.97 -39.90 42.75
CA ARG A 436 -15.18 -40.06 43.58
C ARG A 436 -16.24 -40.91 42.87
N ALA A 437 -16.49 -40.65 41.58
CA ALA A 437 -17.43 -41.44 40.78
C ALA A 437 -16.97 -42.90 40.62
N ALA A 438 -15.67 -43.14 40.42
CA ALA A 438 -15.11 -44.50 40.34
C ALA A 438 -15.22 -45.23 41.69
N LYS A 439 -14.98 -44.54 42.81
CA LYS A 439 -15.12 -45.11 44.15
C LYS A 439 -16.57 -45.47 44.46
N ARG A 440 -17.53 -44.59 44.14
CA ARG A 440 -18.97 -44.87 44.25
C ARG A 440 -19.38 -46.09 43.42
N LYS A 441 -18.94 -46.18 42.16
CA LYS A 441 -19.18 -47.36 41.31
C LYS A 441 -18.57 -48.64 41.90
N GLN A 442 -17.37 -48.57 42.49
CA GLN A 442 -16.76 -49.74 43.15
C GLN A 442 -17.49 -50.16 44.42
N GLU A 443 -17.96 -49.21 45.24
CA GLU A 443 -18.77 -49.48 46.43
C GLU A 443 -20.13 -50.06 46.05
N GLU A 444 -20.77 -49.55 44.99
CA GLU A 444 -22.03 -50.09 44.45
C GLU A 444 -21.85 -51.52 43.92
N LEU A 445 -20.78 -51.79 43.16
CA LEU A 445 -20.47 -53.14 42.69
C LEU A 445 -20.19 -54.11 43.85
N LYS A 446 -19.50 -53.67 44.91
CA LYS A 446 -19.29 -54.48 46.11
C LYS A 446 -20.60 -54.76 46.84
N ARG A 447 -21.45 -53.76 47.02
CA ARG A 447 -22.78 -53.91 47.64
C ARG A 447 -23.69 -54.84 46.83
N LYS A 448 -23.64 -54.78 45.50
CA LYS A 448 -24.34 -55.72 44.60
C LYS A 448 -23.78 -57.14 44.70
N ALA A 449 -22.45 -57.30 44.82
CA ALA A 449 -21.82 -58.61 45.00
C ALA A 449 -22.16 -59.23 46.37
N GLU A 450 -22.10 -58.45 47.45
CA GLU A 450 -22.47 -58.89 48.81
C GLU A 450 -23.97 -59.23 48.90
N ALA A 451 -24.85 -58.47 48.25
CA ALA A 451 -26.27 -58.78 48.15
C ALA A 451 -26.54 -60.08 47.35
N ALA A 452 -25.78 -60.31 46.26
CA ALA A 452 -25.88 -61.55 45.49
C ALA A 452 -25.36 -62.77 46.28
N GLU A 453 -24.31 -62.61 47.09
CA GLU A 453 -23.78 -63.67 47.95
C GLU A 453 -24.72 -63.99 49.12
N ALA A 454 -25.35 -62.97 49.72
CA ALA A 454 -26.37 -63.14 50.75
C ALA A 454 -27.64 -63.84 50.19
N ALA A 455 -28.07 -63.49 48.97
CA ALA A 455 -29.18 -64.17 48.29
C ALA A 455 -28.85 -65.65 47.98
N ALA A 456 -27.61 -65.95 47.57
CA ALA A 456 -27.15 -67.31 47.30
C ALA A 456 -27.09 -68.20 48.56
N GLN A 457 -26.83 -67.64 49.74
CA GLN A 457 -26.83 -68.38 51.01
C GLN A 457 -28.23 -68.57 51.62
N ALA A 458 -29.22 -67.76 51.24
CA ALA A 458 -30.60 -67.84 51.75
C ALA A 458 -31.55 -68.71 50.89
N GLY A 459 -31.15 -69.12 49.69
CA GLY A 459 -31.93 -70.05 48.86
C GLY A 459 -33.17 -69.44 48.20
N GLU A 460 -33.17 -68.14 47.90
CA GLU A 460 -34.19 -67.43 47.09
C GLU A 460 -33.54 -66.79 45.84
N PRO A 461 -34.28 -66.56 44.73
CA PRO A 461 -33.71 -66.02 43.50
C PRO A 461 -33.33 -64.54 43.63
N ALA A 462 -32.27 -64.15 42.91
CA ALA A 462 -31.68 -62.81 42.95
C ALA A 462 -32.68 -61.68 42.64
N PRO A 463 -32.57 -60.50 43.28
CA PRO A 463 -33.44 -59.37 43.00
C PRO A 463 -33.17 -58.79 41.62
N GLU A 464 -34.26 -58.53 40.88
CA GLU A 464 -34.32 -57.87 39.59
C GLU A 464 -33.95 -56.37 39.71
N GLU A 465 -33.33 -55.81 38.67
CA GLU A 465 -32.94 -54.39 38.61
C GLU A 465 -34.14 -53.44 38.74
N THR A 466 -34.25 -52.74 39.87
CA THR A 466 -35.04 -51.50 39.94
C THR A 466 -34.17 -50.31 39.55
N LYS A 467 -34.45 -49.77 38.35
CA LYS A 467 -34.11 -48.39 37.96
C LYS A 467 -34.88 -47.42 38.86
N GLU A 468 -34.25 -46.89 39.90
CA GLU A 468 -34.76 -45.71 40.60
C GLU A 468 -33.63 -45.10 41.44
N GLU A 469 -32.72 -44.35 40.82
CA GLU A 469 -31.87 -43.34 41.49
C GLU A 469 -31.10 -42.44 40.49
N GLU A 470 -31.62 -42.26 39.25
CA GLU A 470 -31.05 -41.29 38.29
C GLU A 470 -31.62 -39.87 38.47
N LYS A 471 -32.32 -39.57 39.59
CA LYS A 471 -33.08 -38.33 39.75
C LYS A 471 -32.70 -37.40 40.90
N GLU A 472 -31.69 -37.73 41.70
CA GLU A 472 -31.24 -36.85 42.81
C GLU A 472 -29.87 -36.16 42.59
N GLU A 473 -29.14 -36.44 41.51
CA GLU A 473 -27.89 -35.69 41.21
C GLU A 473 -28.06 -34.53 40.21
N GLU A 474 -29.25 -34.32 39.63
CA GLU A 474 -29.54 -33.13 38.80
C GLU A 474 -29.87 -31.88 39.64
N GLU A 475 -30.28 -32.00 40.92
CA GLU A 475 -30.62 -30.83 41.76
C GLU A 475 -29.44 -30.21 42.53
N GLU A 476 -28.27 -30.86 42.57
CA GLU A 476 -27.04 -30.21 43.11
C GLU A 476 -26.22 -29.47 42.04
N GLU A 477 -26.66 -29.46 40.77
CA GLU A 477 -25.97 -28.74 39.68
C GLU A 477 -26.41 -27.27 39.50
N GLU A 478 -27.52 -26.81 40.09
CA GLU A 478 -27.99 -25.41 39.99
C GLU A 478 -27.48 -24.48 41.11
N GLY A 479 -26.59 -24.95 41.99
CA GLY A 479 -26.30 -24.31 43.26
C GLY A 479 -24.91 -23.70 43.46
N GLU A 480 -24.18 -23.18 42.45
CA GLU A 480 -23.05 -22.26 42.72
C GLU A 480 -22.70 -21.39 41.50
N PRO A 481 -22.40 -20.09 41.70
CA PRO A 481 -22.66 -19.04 40.73
C PRO A 481 -21.70 -19.04 39.54
N ALA A 482 -22.24 -18.64 38.39
CA ALA A 482 -21.49 -18.32 37.19
C ALA A 482 -20.31 -17.39 37.54
N PRO A 483 -19.08 -17.66 37.03
CA PRO A 483 -18.02 -16.68 37.14
C PRO A 483 -18.40 -15.48 36.25
N GLU A 484 -18.71 -14.35 36.89
CA GLU A 484 -18.73 -13.04 36.23
C GLU A 484 -17.43 -12.79 35.45
N GLU A 485 -17.59 -12.08 34.33
CA GLU A 485 -16.65 -11.81 33.23
C GLU A 485 -15.19 -11.47 33.59
#